data_AF-A0A914UN37-F1
#
_entry.id   AF-A0A914UN37-F1
#
_cell.length_a   1.000
_cell.length_b   1.000
_cell.length_c   1.000
_cell.angle_alpha   90.00
_cell.angle_beta   90.00
_cell.angle_gamma   90.00
#
_symmetry.space_group_name_H-M   'P 1'
#
loop_
_entity.id
_entity.type
_entity.pdbx_description
1 polymer ?
#
loop_
_entity_poly.entity_id
_entity_poly.type
_entity_poly.pdbx_seq_one_letter_code
_entity_poly.pdbx_strand_id
1 'polypeptide(L)'
;MSQVQPRFDPNDPKHRCCCGCHVMTGAKILASLHTIYVMLEPIIFFAMHSGPSRSRIDSNMLGFFLGYFLVEIAVLGSLLYGLSKEREGFLIPMLICMVTIIILAGVYIVFLFLSYLNEIVLKRRASAEAHTLVFIFFFICACWFALQCWFFKIYKNAYDYIVLKRLSLIGGLIYIQQSDRVYVAGKSRAVVSL
;
A
#
# COMPACT_ATOMS: atom_id res chain seq x y z
N MET A 1 19.57 1.38 27.52
CA MET A 1 18.59 0.28 27.58
C MET A 1 17.64 0.40 26.40
N SER A 2 17.72 -0.53 25.44
CA SER A 2 16.84 -0.58 24.27
C SER A 2 15.42 -0.94 24.72
N GLN A 3 14.47 0.00 24.62
CA GLN A 3 13.06 -0.39 24.73
C GLN A 3 12.69 -1.17 23.46
N VAL A 4 12.72 -2.50 23.64
CA VAL A 4 12.09 -3.51 22.80
C VAL A 4 10.71 -2.95 22.43
N GLN A 5 10.49 -2.64 21.14
CA GLN A 5 9.13 -2.38 20.68
C GLN A 5 8.29 -3.57 21.13
N PRO A 6 7.07 -3.36 21.68
CA PRO A 6 6.21 -4.48 22.03
C PRO A 6 6.14 -5.37 20.80
N ARG A 7 6.74 -6.56 20.93
CA ARG A 7 6.79 -7.55 19.86
C ARG A 7 5.34 -7.81 19.53
N PHE A 8 4.97 -7.75 18.25
CA PHE A 8 3.63 -8.12 17.81
C PHE A 8 3.26 -9.45 18.48
N ASP A 9 2.21 -9.45 19.29
CA ASP A 9 1.73 -10.65 19.96
C ASP A 9 0.67 -11.30 19.06
N PRO A 10 1.02 -12.37 18.33
CA PRO A 10 0.08 -13.05 17.43
C PRO A 10 -1.08 -13.72 18.18
N ASN A 11 -1.03 -13.80 19.52
CA ASN A 11 -2.11 -14.36 20.31
C ASN A 11 -3.07 -13.31 20.88
N ASP A 12 -2.81 -12.01 20.69
CA ASP A 12 -3.69 -10.96 21.17
C ASP A 12 -5.10 -11.13 20.54
N PRO A 13 -6.16 -11.28 21.36
CA PRO A 13 -7.51 -11.52 20.87
C PRO A 13 -8.02 -10.40 19.94
N LYS A 14 -7.45 -9.20 19.99
CA LYS A 14 -7.80 -8.10 19.07
C LYS A 14 -7.46 -8.40 17.60
N HIS A 15 -6.57 -9.35 17.34
CA HIS A 15 -6.13 -9.73 15.99
C HIS A 15 -6.87 -10.95 15.43
N ARG A 16 -7.94 -11.39 16.09
CA ARG A 16 -8.80 -12.50 15.64
C ARG A 16 -10.06 -11.95 14.98
N CYS A 17 -10.50 -12.58 13.88
CA CYS A 17 -11.80 -12.31 13.28
C CYS A 17 -12.92 -12.90 14.15
N CYS A 18 -14.16 -12.53 13.81
CA CYS A 18 -15.39 -13.10 14.36
C CYS A 18 -15.45 -14.65 14.26
N CYS A 19 -14.74 -15.20 13.28
CA CYS A 19 -14.56 -16.61 12.99
C CYS A 19 -13.44 -17.31 13.80
N GLY A 20 -12.73 -16.58 14.67
CA GLY A 20 -11.59 -17.10 15.43
C GLY A 20 -10.28 -17.23 14.64
N CYS A 21 -10.29 -16.98 13.33
CA CYS A 21 -9.08 -16.96 12.50
C CYS A 21 -8.25 -15.70 12.72
N HIS A 22 -6.94 -15.82 12.64
CA HIS A 22 -6.01 -14.69 12.76
C HIS A 22 -6.08 -13.80 11.50
N VAL A 23 -6.08 -12.47 11.66
CA VAL A 23 -6.14 -11.50 10.55
C VAL A 23 -5.02 -11.72 9.53
N MET A 24 -3.84 -12.15 9.99
CA MET A 24 -2.70 -12.49 9.12
C MET A 24 -3.02 -13.64 8.14
N THR A 25 -3.89 -14.59 8.52
CA THR A 25 -4.30 -15.67 7.62
C THR A 25 -5.09 -15.11 6.45
N GLY A 26 -6.04 -14.20 6.72
CA GLY A 26 -6.79 -13.51 5.66
C GLY A 26 -5.87 -12.71 4.74
N ALA A 27 -4.90 -11.99 5.31
CA ALA A 27 -3.92 -11.23 4.54
C ALA A 27 -3.03 -12.12 3.65
N LYS A 28 -2.61 -13.28 4.14
CA LYS A 28 -1.86 -14.27 3.35
C LYS A 28 -2.69 -14.80 2.18
N ILE A 29 -3.96 -15.17 2.42
CA ILE A 29 -4.88 -15.61 1.36
C ILE A 29 -5.04 -14.51 0.31
N LEU A 30 -5.28 -13.28 0.74
CA LEU A 30 -5.47 -12.14 -0.16
C LEU A 30 -4.21 -11.85 -1.00
N ALA A 31 -3.02 -11.90 -0.38
CA ALA A 31 -1.77 -11.75 -1.09
C ALA A 31 -1.52 -12.89 -2.09
N SER A 32 -1.85 -14.13 -1.74
CA SER A 32 -1.75 -15.27 -2.65
C SER A 32 -2.66 -15.10 -3.86
N LEU A 33 -3.92 -14.72 -3.64
CA LEU A 33 -4.88 -14.45 -4.72
C LEU A 33 -4.42 -13.29 -5.61
N HIS A 34 -3.94 -12.19 -5.01
CA HIS A 34 -3.44 -11.04 -5.75
C HIS A 34 -2.16 -11.39 -6.55
N THR A 35 -1.29 -12.23 -6.00
CA THR A 35 -0.11 -12.74 -6.73
C THR A 35 -0.53 -13.53 -7.98
N ILE A 36 -1.52 -14.41 -7.86
CA ILE A 36 -2.04 -15.19 -9.00
C ILE A 36 -2.62 -14.24 -10.06
N TYR A 37 -3.39 -13.24 -9.62
CA TYR A 37 -3.97 -12.24 -10.52
C TYR A 37 -2.89 -11.48 -11.31
N VAL A 38 -1.89 -10.92 -10.63
CA VAL A 38 -0.77 -10.19 -11.25
C VAL A 38 -0.03 -11.08 -12.25
N MET A 39 0.15 -12.38 -11.95
CA MET A 39 0.82 -13.30 -12.87
C MET A 39 -0.01 -13.64 -14.11
N LEU A 40 -1.33 -13.70 -13.98
CA LEU A 40 -2.25 -14.00 -15.09
C LEU A 40 -2.48 -12.81 -16.01
N GLU A 41 -2.45 -11.60 -15.47
CA GLU A 41 -2.73 -10.37 -16.22
C GLU A 41 -1.93 -10.21 -17.53
N PRO A 42 -0.59 -10.36 -17.57
CA PRO A 42 0.16 -10.25 -18.81
C PRO A 42 -0.23 -11.34 -19.81
N ILE A 43 -0.52 -12.56 -19.34
CA ILE A 43 -0.96 -13.66 -20.21
C ILE A 43 -2.28 -13.30 -20.89
N ILE A 44 -3.23 -12.76 -20.11
CA ILE A 44 -4.53 -12.32 -20.62
C ILE A 44 -4.35 -11.14 -21.60
N PHE A 45 -3.51 -10.16 -21.25
CA PHE A 45 -3.23 -9.02 -22.11
C PHE A 45 -2.67 -9.47 -23.47
N PHE A 46 -1.63 -10.31 -23.47
CA PHE A 46 -1.05 -10.81 -24.72
C PHE A 46 -2.05 -11.68 -25.48
N ALA A 47 -2.79 -12.58 -24.83
CA ALA A 47 -3.80 -13.42 -25.48
C ALA A 47 -4.88 -12.59 -26.20
N MET A 48 -5.37 -11.49 -25.59
CA MET A 48 -6.36 -10.60 -26.21
C MET A 48 -5.83 -9.77 -27.39
N HIS A 49 -4.52 -9.55 -27.45
CA HIS A 49 -3.87 -8.68 -28.43
C HIS A 49 -3.04 -9.42 -29.50
N SER A 50 -2.84 -10.74 -29.36
CA SER A 50 -2.08 -11.57 -30.30
C SER A 50 -2.90 -12.07 -31.50
N GLY A 51 -4.13 -11.60 -31.68
CA GLY A 51 -5.03 -12.07 -32.74
C GLY A 51 -4.57 -11.67 -34.15
N PRO A 52 -4.71 -12.56 -35.16
CA PRO A 52 -4.21 -12.35 -36.52
C PRO A 52 -4.84 -11.16 -37.27
N SER A 53 -5.93 -10.60 -36.76
CA SER A 53 -6.66 -9.46 -37.33
C SER A 53 -6.34 -8.10 -36.66
N ARG A 54 -5.52 -8.06 -35.61
CA ARG A 54 -5.12 -6.82 -34.91
C ARG A 54 -3.63 -6.55 -35.11
N SER A 55 -3.29 -5.98 -36.27
CA SER A 55 -1.91 -5.89 -36.75
C SER A 55 -1.06 -4.76 -36.14
N ARG A 56 -1.52 -4.01 -35.14
CA ARG A 56 -0.67 -3.10 -34.36
C ARG A 56 -1.17 -3.02 -32.94
N ILE A 57 -0.38 -3.55 -31.99
CA ILE A 57 -0.47 -3.09 -30.62
C ILE A 57 0.02 -1.65 -30.66
N ASP A 58 -0.87 -0.70 -30.42
CA ASP A 58 -0.49 0.71 -30.32
C ASP A 58 0.56 0.84 -29.21
N SER A 59 1.71 1.45 -29.54
CA SER A 59 2.81 1.66 -28.59
C SER A 59 2.35 2.37 -27.31
N ASN A 60 1.33 3.23 -27.44
CA ASN A 60 0.69 3.91 -26.32
C ASN A 60 -0.03 2.94 -25.38
N MET A 61 -0.72 1.93 -25.91
CA MET A 61 -1.44 0.93 -25.13
C MET A 61 -0.48 0.01 -24.39
N LEU A 62 0.61 -0.40 -25.05
CA LEU A 62 1.67 -1.19 -24.43
C LEU A 62 2.38 -0.41 -23.32
N GLY A 63 2.70 0.86 -23.56
CA GLY A 63 3.32 1.73 -22.56
C GLY A 63 2.43 1.94 -21.33
N PHE A 64 1.13 2.14 -21.54
CA PHE A 64 0.15 2.24 -20.45
C PHE A 64 0.07 0.93 -19.65
N PHE A 65 -0.05 -0.22 -20.33
CA PHE A 65 -0.08 -1.52 -19.67
C PHE A 65 1.18 -1.77 -18.84
N LEU A 66 2.37 -1.50 -19.40
CA LEU A 66 3.63 -1.69 -18.68
C LEU A 66 3.73 -0.78 -17.45
N GLY A 67 3.33 0.49 -17.58
CA GLY A 67 3.33 1.44 -16.47
C GLY A 67 2.39 1.01 -15.34
N TYR A 68 1.17 0.59 -15.69
CA TYR A 68 0.19 0.04 -14.76
C TYR A 68 0.72 -1.23 -14.06
N PHE A 69 1.26 -2.18 -14.84
CA PHE A 69 1.78 -3.45 -14.33
C PHE A 69 2.96 -3.26 -13.35
N LEU A 70 3.86 -2.29 -13.62
CA LEU A 70 4.96 -1.96 -12.71
C LEU A 70 4.46 -1.40 -11.37
N VAL A 71 3.41 -0.57 -11.40
CA VAL A 71 2.76 -0.07 -10.17
C VAL A 71 2.15 -1.24 -9.40
N GLU A 72 1.51 -2.18 -10.09
CA GLU A 72 0.89 -3.33 -9.44
C GLU A 72 1.93 -4.26 -8.80
N ILE A 73 3.06 -4.53 -9.48
CA ILE A 73 4.19 -5.25 -8.89
C ILE A 73 4.74 -4.52 -7.65
N ALA A 74 4.84 -3.19 -7.68
CA ALA A 74 5.31 -2.42 -6.54
C ALA A 74 4.37 -2.54 -5.34
N VAL A 75 3.06 -2.49 -5.57
CA VAL A 75 2.02 -2.71 -4.55
C VAL A 75 2.12 -4.12 -3.99
N LEU A 76 2.18 -5.14 -4.85
CA LEU A 76 2.33 -6.54 -4.45
C LEU A 76 3.63 -6.76 -3.65
N GLY A 77 4.74 -6.18 -4.08
CA GLY A 77 6.03 -6.25 -3.38
C GLY A 77 5.95 -5.63 -1.99
N SER A 78 5.28 -4.48 -1.85
CA SER A 78 5.07 -3.83 -0.55
C SER A 78 4.23 -4.68 0.40
N LEU A 79 3.22 -5.38 -0.14
CA LEU A 79 2.36 -6.29 0.60
C LEU A 79 3.13 -7.54 1.08
N LEU A 80 3.86 -8.19 0.17
CA LEU A 80 4.68 -9.37 0.49
C LEU A 80 5.78 -9.02 1.50
N TYR A 81 6.37 -7.83 1.38
CA TYR A 81 7.34 -7.33 2.36
C TYR A 81 6.68 -7.11 3.74
N GLY A 82 5.50 -6.48 3.77
CA GLY A 82 4.72 -6.27 4.98
C GLY A 82 4.35 -7.57 5.70
N LEU A 83 3.89 -8.56 4.93
CA LEU A 83 3.59 -9.92 5.41
C LEU A 83 4.84 -10.63 5.93
N SER A 84 5.96 -10.55 5.22
CA SER A 84 7.22 -11.21 5.62
C SER A 84 7.81 -10.64 6.91
N LYS A 85 7.51 -9.38 7.22
CA LYS A 85 7.95 -8.71 8.46
C LYS A 85 6.88 -8.68 9.55
N GLU A 86 5.72 -9.29 9.31
CA GLU A 86 4.56 -9.28 10.21
C GLU A 86 4.22 -7.88 10.73
N ARG A 87 4.37 -6.86 9.87
CA ARG A 87 4.12 -5.46 10.24
C ARG A 87 2.76 -5.02 9.71
N GLU A 88 1.80 -4.90 10.63
CA GLU A 88 0.43 -4.45 10.37
C GLU A 88 0.34 -3.11 9.61
N GLY A 89 1.28 -2.19 9.84
CA GLY A 89 1.31 -0.89 9.17
C GLY A 89 1.45 -0.97 7.64
N PHE A 90 1.99 -2.07 7.11
CA PHE A 90 2.11 -2.27 5.66
C PHE A 90 0.85 -2.88 5.02
N LEU A 91 -0.09 -3.39 5.82
CA LEU A 91 -1.36 -3.92 5.31
C LEU A 91 -2.40 -2.81 5.07
N ILE A 92 -2.30 -1.70 5.80
CA ILE A 92 -3.27 -0.59 5.73
C ILE A 92 -3.38 0.00 4.30
N PRO A 93 -2.28 0.31 3.58
CA PRO A 93 -2.37 0.86 2.23
C PRO A 93 -3.08 -0.10 1.26
N MET A 94 -2.80 -1.41 1.36
CA MET A 94 -3.46 -2.42 0.52
C MET A 94 -4.96 -2.49 0.82
N LEU A 95 -5.34 -2.48 2.09
CA LEU A 95 -6.75 -2.50 2.50
C LEU A 95 -7.49 -1.28 1.96
N ILE A 96 -6.87 -0.09 2.03
CA ILE A 96 -7.42 1.15 1.47
C ILE A 96 -7.58 1.02 -0.04
N CYS A 97 -6.57 0.49 -0.76
CA CYS A 97 -6.67 0.23 -2.20
C CYS A 97 -7.82 -0.71 -2.54
N MET A 98 -7.94 -1.84 -1.84
CA MET A 98 -8.98 -2.83 -2.10
C MET A 98 -10.39 -2.27 -1.87
N VAL A 99 -10.61 -1.61 -0.73
CA VAL A 99 -11.90 -0.95 -0.43
C VAL A 99 -12.24 0.09 -1.49
N THR A 100 -11.25 0.88 -1.92
CA THR A 100 -11.44 1.85 -3.00
C THR A 100 -11.83 1.17 -4.31
N ILE A 101 -11.09 0.14 -4.73
CA ILE A 101 -11.35 -0.58 -5.99
C ILE A 101 -12.76 -1.16 -5.96
N ILE A 102 -13.21 -1.73 -4.84
CA ILE A 102 -14.57 -2.25 -4.69
C ILE A 102 -15.61 -1.13 -4.85
N ILE A 103 -15.39 0.04 -4.23
CA ILE A 103 -16.29 1.19 -4.37
C ILE A 103 -16.35 1.66 -5.82
N LEU A 104 -15.20 1.83 -6.47
CA LEU A 104 -15.11 2.27 -7.87
C LEU A 104 -15.73 1.26 -8.83
N ALA A 105 -15.50 -0.03 -8.62
CA ALA A 105 -16.12 -1.10 -9.40
C ALA A 105 -17.65 -1.09 -9.22
N GLY A 106 -18.14 -0.87 -8.00
CA GLY A 106 -19.57 -0.73 -7.72
C GLY A 106 -20.19 0.45 -8.48
N VAL A 107 -19.54 1.62 -8.42
CA VAL A 107 -19.96 2.81 -9.18
C VAL A 107 -19.98 2.53 -10.69
N TYR A 108 -18.95 1.85 -11.19
CA TYR A 108 -18.85 1.49 -12.60
C TYR A 108 -19.94 0.52 -13.06
N ILE A 109 -20.27 -0.50 -12.25
CA ILE A 109 -21.35 -1.46 -12.55
C ILE A 109 -22.71 -0.75 -12.60
N VAL A 110 -23.00 0.12 -11.62
CA VAL A 110 -24.24 0.93 -11.61
C VAL A 110 -24.31 1.79 -12.88
N PHE A 111 -23.19 2.37 -13.28
CA PHE A 111 -23.10 3.18 -14.48
C PHE A 111 -23.37 2.37 -15.76
N LEU A 112 -22.76 1.19 -15.89
CA LEU A 112 -23.02 0.27 -17.01
C LEU A 112 -24.49 -0.13 -17.07
N PHE A 113 -25.10 -0.41 -15.91
CA PHE A 113 -26.50 -0.75 -15.82
C PHE A 113 -27.41 0.40 -16.30
N LEU A 114 -27.16 1.63 -15.84
CA LEU A 114 -27.92 2.81 -16.29
C LEU A 114 -27.74 3.08 -17.78
N SER A 115 -26.52 2.92 -18.30
CA SER A 115 -26.23 3.09 -19.73
C SER A 115 -26.95 2.05 -20.58
N TYR A 116 -26.97 0.79 -20.13
CA TYR A 116 -27.69 -0.30 -20.79
C TYR A 116 -29.20 -0.05 -20.81
N LEU A 117 -29.78 0.39 -19.69
CA LEU A 117 -31.20 0.76 -19.63
C LEU A 117 -31.52 1.93 -20.57
N ASN A 118 -30.66 2.94 -20.65
CA ASN A 118 -30.86 4.07 -21.56
C ASN A 118 -30.83 3.65 -23.04
N GLU A 119 -29.96 2.73 -23.45
CA GLU A 119 -29.96 2.23 -24.83
C GLU A 119 -31.26 1.51 -25.17
N ILE A 120 -31.75 0.64 -24.28
CA ILE A 120 -32.98 -0.14 -24.50
C ILE A 120 -34.21 0.77 -24.51
N VAL A 121 -34.29 1.71 -23.55
CA VAL A 121 -35.49 2.50 -23.32
C VAL A 121 -35.58 3.71 -24.26
N LEU A 122 -34.47 4.38 -24.56
CA LEU A 122 -34.49 5.66 -25.28
C LEU A 122 -34.04 5.57 -26.74
N LYS A 123 -33.47 4.44 -27.20
CA LYS A 123 -32.98 4.21 -28.58
C LYS A 123 -32.15 5.38 -29.15
N ARG A 124 -31.57 6.21 -28.27
CA ARG A 124 -30.81 7.42 -28.60
C ARG A 124 -29.33 7.04 -28.65
N ARG A 125 -28.63 7.48 -29.69
CA ARG A 125 -27.15 7.41 -29.79
C ARG A 125 -26.52 8.22 -28.65
N ALA A 126 -26.34 7.60 -27.50
CA ALA A 126 -25.61 8.15 -26.37
C ALA A 126 -24.10 7.96 -26.59
N SER A 127 -23.53 8.67 -27.58
CA SER A 127 -22.10 8.56 -27.91
C SER A 127 -21.25 9.64 -27.24
N ALA A 128 -21.75 10.86 -27.06
CA ALA A 128 -20.93 11.94 -26.47
C ALA A 128 -20.91 11.91 -24.94
N GLU A 129 -22.07 11.72 -24.30
CA GLU A 129 -22.19 11.79 -22.83
C GLU A 129 -21.48 10.62 -22.12
N ALA A 130 -21.50 9.43 -22.71
CA ALA A 130 -20.80 8.26 -22.19
C ALA A 130 -19.27 8.49 -22.13
N HIS A 131 -18.69 9.12 -23.17
CA HIS A 131 -17.26 9.45 -23.18
C HIS A 131 -16.89 10.50 -22.12
N THR A 132 -17.75 11.51 -21.91
CA THR A 132 -17.53 12.50 -20.85
C THR A 132 -17.57 11.86 -19.46
N LEU A 133 -18.47 10.91 -19.24
CA LEU A 133 -18.61 10.22 -17.96
C LEU A 133 -17.44 9.26 -17.69
N VAL A 134 -16.96 8.57 -18.72
CA VAL A 134 -15.72 7.77 -18.64
C VAL A 134 -14.52 8.68 -18.34
N PHE A 135 -14.43 9.85 -18.98
CA PHE A 135 -13.35 10.80 -18.72
C PHE A 135 -13.38 11.35 -17.28
N ILE A 136 -14.57 11.67 -16.76
CA ILE A 136 -14.75 12.09 -15.35
C ILE A 136 -14.37 10.96 -14.40
N PHE A 137 -14.75 9.71 -14.70
CA PHE A 137 -14.35 8.54 -13.90
C PHE A 137 -12.83 8.37 -13.87
N PHE A 138 -12.15 8.44 -15.02
CA PHE A 138 -10.70 8.39 -15.10
C PHE A 138 -10.02 9.55 -14.36
N PHE A 139 -10.58 10.75 -14.43
CA PHE A 139 -10.08 11.92 -13.71
C PHE A 139 -10.22 11.72 -12.19
N ILE A 140 -11.36 11.21 -11.72
CA ILE A 140 -11.57 10.87 -10.30
C ILE A 140 -10.58 9.80 -9.85
N CYS A 141 -10.38 8.74 -10.64
CA CYS A 141 -9.39 7.69 -10.35
C CYS A 141 -7.96 8.25 -10.30
N ALA A 142 -7.60 9.17 -11.20
CA ALA A 142 -6.27 9.80 -11.24
C ALA A 142 -6.04 10.74 -10.04
N CYS A 143 -7.01 11.58 -9.71
CA CYS A 143 -6.97 12.42 -8.51
C CYS A 143 -6.89 11.57 -7.24
N TRP A 144 -7.61 10.45 -7.22
CA TRP A 144 -7.60 9.52 -6.11
C TRP A 144 -6.26 8.79 -5.94
N PHE A 145 -5.66 8.34 -7.03
CA PHE A 145 -4.32 7.77 -7.03
C PHE A 145 -3.28 8.78 -6.53
N ALA A 146 -3.36 10.03 -6.98
CA ALA A 146 -2.51 11.11 -6.48
C ALA A 146 -2.70 11.34 -4.97
N LEU A 147 -3.92 11.22 -4.45
CA LEU A 147 -4.22 11.29 -3.02
C LEU A 147 -3.56 10.14 -2.25
N GLN A 148 -3.60 8.92 -2.79
CA GLN A 148 -2.94 7.76 -2.18
C GLN A 148 -1.41 7.92 -2.16
N CYS A 149 -0.80 8.43 -3.25
CA CYS A 149 0.62 8.74 -3.28
C CYS A 149 0.99 9.83 -2.25
N TRP A 150 0.16 10.86 -2.10
CA TRP A 150 0.35 11.91 -1.09
C TRP A 150 0.23 11.35 0.33
N PHE A 151 -0.76 10.50 0.58
CA PHE A 151 -0.95 9.84 1.88
C PHE A 151 0.24 8.93 2.23
N PHE A 152 0.76 8.20 1.25
CA PHE A 152 1.94 7.36 1.42
C PHE A 152 3.18 8.21 1.76
N LYS A 153 3.32 9.39 1.15
CA LYS A 153 4.40 10.34 1.46
C LYS A 153 4.29 10.88 2.88
N ILE A 154 3.09 11.23 3.34
CA ILE A 154 2.86 11.65 4.73
C ILE A 154 3.19 10.52 5.70
N TYR A 155 2.71 9.31 5.42
CA TYR A 155 2.96 8.15 6.26
C TYR A 155 4.46 7.85 6.37
N LYS A 156 5.18 7.88 5.24
CA LYS A 156 6.63 7.72 5.22
C LYS A 156 7.33 8.81 6.03
N ASN A 157 6.96 10.07 5.85
CA ASN A 157 7.55 11.18 6.60
C ASN A 157 7.29 11.06 8.11
N ALA A 158 6.08 10.65 8.51
CA ALA A 158 5.75 10.41 9.90
C ALA A 158 6.54 9.24 10.48
N TYR A 159 6.68 8.15 9.71
CA TYR A 159 7.50 7.00 10.10
C TYR A 159 8.98 7.39 10.27
N ASP A 160 9.55 8.09 9.29
CA ASP A 160 10.94 8.56 9.33
C ASP A 160 11.15 9.52 10.51
N TYR A 161 10.21 10.42 10.78
CA TYR A 161 10.25 11.32 11.93
C TYR A 161 10.23 10.56 13.27
N ILE A 162 9.37 9.54 13.41
CA ILE A 162 9.31 8.71 14.62
C ILE A 162 10.63 7.95 14.81
N VAL A 163 11.19 7.37 13.74
CA VAL A 163 12.45 6.63 13.79
C VAL A 163 13.63 7.57 14.13
N LEU A 164 13.73 8.73 13.48
CA LEU A 164 14.78 9.72 13.73
C LEU A 164 14.72 10.30 15.14
N LYS A 165 13.51 10.64 15.63
CA LYS A 165 13.33 11.15 16.99
C LYS A 165 13.71 10.10 18.04
N ARG A 166 13.45 8.82 17.76
CA ARG A 166 13.91 7.70 18.60
C ARG A 166 15.43 7.58 18.63
N LEU A 167 16.09 7.72 17.47
CA LEU A 167 17.56 7.68 17.37
C LEU A 167 18.20 8.87 18.10
N SER A 168 17.62 10.06 17.99
CA SER A 168 18.05 11.26 18.72
C SER A 168 17.96 11.08 20.24
N LEU A 169 16.86 10.53 20.76
CA LEU A 169 16.68 10.25 22.19
C LEU A 169 17.70 9.22 22.71
N ILE A 170 17.96 8.17 21.93
CA ILE A 170 18.95 7.15 22.28
C ILE A 170 20.36 7.74 22.26
N GLY A 171 20.70 8.55 21.26
CA GLY A 171 21.98 9.25 21.18
C GLY A 171 22.21 10.20 22.36
N GLY A 172 21.18 10.97 22.75
CA GLY A 172 21.24 11.85 23.93
C GLY A 172 21.43 11.10 25.25
N LEU A 173 20.74 9.97 25.43
CA LEU A 173 20.90 9.11 26.62
C LEU A 173 22.30 8.49 26.72
N ILE A 174 22.90 8.09 25.59
CA ILE A 174 24.29 7.58 25.56
C ILE A 174 25.27 8.69 25.92
N TYR A 175 25.03 9.92 25.45
CA TYR A 175 25.89 11.08 25.74
C TYR A 175 25.87 11.46 27.23
N ILE A 176 24.69 11.45 27.86
CA ILE A 176 24.54 11.70 29.31
C ILE A 176 25.24 10.60 30.11
N GLN A 177 25.08 9.33 29.71
CA GLN A 177 25.69 8.20 30.40
C GLN A 177 27.23 8.15 30.26
N GLN A 178 27.80 8.76 29.21
CA GLN A 178 29.24 8.97 29.07
C GLN A 178 29.75 10.14 29.92
N SER A 179 28.99 11.24 30.00
CA SER A 179 29.31 12.39 30.87
C SER A 179 29.42 11.97 32.34
N ASP A 180 28.47 11.18 32.85
CA ASP A 180 28.48 10.75 34.25
C ASP A 180 29.65 9.82 34.61
N ARG A 181 30.13 9.00 33.66
CA ARG A 181 31.33 8.16 33.88
C ARG A 181 32.63 8.98 33.92
N VAL A 182 32.70 10.11 33.22
CA VAL A 182 33.88 10.99 33.26
C VAL A 182 33.98 11.72 34.61
N TYR A 183 32.85 12.08 35.23
CA TYR A 183 32.85 12.72 36.56
C TYR A 183 33.25 11.78 37.71
N VAL A 184 33.00 10.48 37.61
CA VAL A 184 33.38 9.51 38.65
C VAL A 184 34.88 9.14 38.58
N ALA A 185 35.49 9.18 37.40
CA ALA A 185 36.92 8.91 37.23
C ALA A 185 37.84 10.03 37.78
N GLY A 186 37.31 11.24 37.98
CA GLY A 186 38.08 12.39 38.48
C GLY A 186 38.17 12.53 40.00
N LYS A 187 37.39 11.76 40.79
CA LYS A 187 37.28 11.95 42.25
C LYS A 187 38.04 10.94 43.11
N SER A 188 38.75 9.99 42.51
CA SER A 188 39.49 8.92 43.24
C SER A 188 41.00 9.14 43.34
N ARG A 189 41.48 10.40 43.30
CA ARG A 189 42.88 10.73 43.64
C ARG A 189 42.94 11.86 44.67
N ALA A 190 42.61 11.54 45.92
CA ALA A 190 43.08 12.29 47.09
C ALA A 190 42.78 11.52 48.37
N VAL A 191 43.54 10.45 48.65
CA VAL A 191 43.84 10.09 50.04
C VAL A 191 45.35 9.98 50.12
N VAL A 192 45.92 11.14 50.43
CA VAL A 192 47.30 11.38 50.79
C VAL A 192 47.43 11.10 52.29
N SER A 193 48.44 10.29 52.63
CA SER A 193 49.21 10.20 53.88
C SER A 193 48.49 10.23 55.24
N LEU A 194 48.80 9.25 56.08
CA LEU A 194 49.83 9.37 57.12
C LEU A 194 50.27 7.98 57.60
#